data_AF-A0AAF0ESL0-F1
#
_entry.id   AF-A0AAF0ESL0-F1
#
_cell.length_a   1.000
_cell.length_b   1.000
_cell.length_c   1.000
_cell.angle_alpha   90.00
_cell.angle_beta   90.00
_cell.angle_gamma   90.00
#
_symmetry.space_group_name_H-M   'P 1'
#
loop_
_entity.id
_entity.type
_entity.pdbx_description
1 polymer ?
#
loop_
_entity_poly.entity_id
_entity_poly.type
_entity_poly.pdbx_seq_one_letter_code
_entity_poly.pdbx_strand_id
1 'polypeptide(L)'
;MALDANLFSYELRTVDGVTEMYAWAHRDAKRDPSPTFRYARQPPPGYVAELADGLVDVALASVIAESSAVESKSLRLHDPDHSVAFRRRAPSLYHDWRFVWDEQVYQWRKELRLASAAAYTCTAIRKSDPDIAIATYRPASRSQPALIRTSLLTEIYDYNVARMETRDRRGLEAVLILSLMTLLDLENDTKASPKRQKRPSLPPQPVNAELTSTTSPLSSPLSTRMPDNPILPPPSRVHSVAGATPPATPPRTRPSMPNLQSPRTPRTPRTPARAPAAPISPPPRSAHAEKVLIGTQNATTYVEHVISLLRNRSGPAHIVLLSESRDLAAKVVSVAAEAKDAYMKLPQESRQNDLFQYVLLGKSEVSGDGSRRRSNGYGADYVPPEELQVVLSTERMPDLEVPPASSA
;
A
#
# COMPACT_ATOMS: atom_id res chain seq x y z
N MET A 1 11.25 17.09 27.59
CA MET A 1 12.20 16.69 26.52
C MET A 1 11.44 15.77 25.57
N ALA A 2 11.06 16.28 24.40
CA ALA A 2 10.37 15.50 23.36
C ALA A 2 11.44 14.90 22.43
N LEU A 3 11.88 13.67 22.72
CA LEU A 3 12.93 12.96 21.97
C LEU A 3 12.40 12.22 20.72
N ASP A 4 11.08 12.24 20.49
CA ASP A 4 10.43 11.39 19.48
C ASP A 4 10.03 12.11 18.18
N ALA A 5 10.43 13.37 17.98
CA ALA A 5 9.95 14.18 16.86
C ALA A 5 10.50 13.75 15.48
N ASN A 6 11.53 12.92 15.41
CA ASN A 6 12.16 12.49 14.15
C ASN A 6 12.09 10.97 13.92
N LEU A 7 11.12 10.26 14.48
CA LEU A 7 10.96 8.84 14.19
C LEU A 7 10.32 8.65 12.80
N PHE A 8 11.03 8.04 11.85
CA PHE A 8 10.39 7.58 10.62
C PHE A 8 9.78 6.21 10.89
N SER A 9 8.45 6.15 10.91
CA SER A 9 7.73 4.89 10.99
C SER A 9 7.16 4.56 9.62
N TYR A 10 7.29 3.32 9.15
CA TYR A 10 6.70 2.86 7.90
C TYR A 10 5.59 1.86 8.17
N GLU A 11 4.43 2.04 7.55
CA GLU A 11 3.37 1.02 7.44
C GLU A 11 3.58 0.24 6.15
N LEU A 12 3.81 -1.07 6.26
CA LEU A 12 3.88 -1.95 5.08
C LEU A 12 2.48 -2.46 4.72
N ARG A 13 2.15 -2.51 3.43
CA ARG A 13 0.94 -3.15 2.89
C ARG A 13 1.31 -3.93 1.65
N THR A 14 0.85 -5.18 1.53
CA THR A 14 1.08 -5.99 0.33
C THR A 14 -0.18 -6.03 -0.50
N VAL A 15 -0.08 -5.58 -1.76
CA VAL A 15 -1.16 -5.54 -2.76
C VAL A 15 -0.63 -6.18 -4.03
N ASP A 16 -1.30 -7.23 -4.52
CA ASP A 16 -0.95 -7.93 -5.76
C ASP A 16 0.52 -8.39 -5.87
N GLY A 17 1.12 -8.80 -4.74
CA GLY A 17 2.52 -9.25 -4.68
C GLY A 17 3.55 -8.12 -4.60
N VAL A 18 3.12 -6.87 -4.67
CA VAL A 18 3.94 -5.68 -4.40
C VAL A 18 3.73 -5.25 -2.96
N THR A 19 4.81 -5.00 -2.23
CA THR A 19 4.75 -4.44 -0.87
C THR A 19 5.00 -2.94 -0.93
N GLU A 20 3.96 -2.17 -0.65
CA GLU A 20 3.96 -0.72 -0.55
C GLU A 20 4.26 -0.29 0.88
N MET A 21 5.09 0.75 1.05
CA MET A 21 5.49 1.28 2.36
C MET A 21 5.08 2.73 2.48
N TYR A 22 4.35 3.06 3.54
CA TYR A 22 3.78 4.39 3.76
C TYR A 22 4.41 5.02 5.01
N ALA A 23 5.04 6.18 4.88
CA ALA A 23 5.55 6.92 6.03
C ALA A 23 4.40 7.36 6.97
N TRP A 24 4.53 7.03 8.25
CA TRP A 24 3.52 7.22 9.31
C TRP A 24 3.36 8.66 9.76
N ALA A 25 4.27 9.57 9.36
CA ALA A 25 4.18 11.01 9.63
C ALA A 25 2.90 11.65 9.05
N HIS A 26 2.11 10.89 8.31
CA HIS A 26 0.86 11.29 7.67
C HIS A 26 -0.42 10.89 8.44
N ARG A 27 -0.39 10.71 9.77
CA ARG A 27 -1.65 10.50 10.54
C ARG A 27 -2.66 11.65 10.38
N ASP A 28 -2.20 12.87 10.07
CA ASP A 28 -3.09 14.03 9.88
C ASP A 28 -3.45 14.28 8.40
N ALA A 29 -2.87 13.54 7.44
CA ALA A 29 -3.14 13.74 6.03
C ALA A 29 -4.28 12.81 5.56
N LYS A 30 -5.48 13.39 5.43
CA LYS A 30 -6.70 12.80 4.82
C LYS A 30 -6.61 12.55 3.31
N ARG A 31 -5.45 12.13 2.82
CA ARG A 31 -5.22 11.63 1.46
C ARG A 31 -4.78 10.20 1.61
N ASP A 32 -5.12 9.30 0.68
CA ASP A 32 -4.34 8.07 0.57
C ASP A 32 -2.89 8.52 0.30
N PRO A 33 -1.97 8.34 1.27
CA PRO A 33 -0.61 8.78 1.07
C PRO A 33 -0.07 7.97 -0.11
N SER A 34 0.60 8.59 -1.07
CA SER A 34 1.39 7.82 -2.02
C SER A 34 2.39 6.98 -1.23
N PRO A 35 2.65 5.72 -1.61
CA PRO A 35 3.68 4.95 -0.95
C PRO A 35 5.00 5.72 -1.05
N THR A 36 5.75 5.74 0.04
CA THR A 36 7.12 6.26 0.04
C THR A 36 8.02 5.32 -0.74
N PHE A 37 7.80 4.01 -0.58
CA PHE A 37 8.56 2.99 -1.29
C PHE A 37 7.65 1.89 -1.81
N ARG A 38 8.07 1.28 -2.92
CA ARG A 38 7.49 0.06 -3.48
C ARG A 38 8.54 -1.03 -3.55
N TYR A 39 8.20 -2.17 -3.00
CA TYR A 39 9.03 -3.36 -3.02
C TYR A 39 8.36 -4.44 -3.86
N ALA A 40 9.06 -4.94 -4.87
CA ALA A 40 8.60 -6.02 -5.71
C ALA A 40 9.64 -7.12 -5.78
N ARG A 41 9.18 -8.37 -5.71
CA ARG A 41 10.00 -9.56 -5.88
C ARG A 41 9.58 -10.27 -7.17
N GLN A 42 10.56 -10.61 -8.00
CA GLN A 42 10.30 -11.42 -9.19
C GLN A 42 10.03 -12.89 -8.82
N PRO A 43 9.15 -13.57 -9.58
CA PRO A 43 8.92 -15.00 -9.39
C PRO A 43 10.18 -15.82 -9.74
N PRO A 44 10.33 -17.04 -9.19
CA PRO A 44 11.44 -17.95 -9.52
C PRO A 44 11.51 -18.27 -11.04
N PRO A 45 12.68 -18.64 -11.60
CA PRO A 45 13.89 -19.13 -10.94
C PRO A 45 14.88 -18.01 -10.57
N GLY A 46 15.33 -18.00 -9.31
CA GLY A 46 16.24 -16.99 -8.77
C GLY A 46 15.58 -16.09 -7.72
N TYR A 47 16.39 -15.26 -7.07
CA TYR A 47 15.93 -14.23 -6.14
C TYR A 47 16.34 -12.86 -6.66
N VAL A 48 15.40 -12.20 -7.33
CA VAL A 48 15.54 -10.81 -7.75
C VAL A 48 14.45 -10.02 -7.05
N ALA A 49 14.84 -8.99 -6.32
CA ALA A 49 13.91 -8.04 -5.73
C ALA A 49 14.40 -6.62 -5.90
N GLU A 50 13.45 -5.71 -5.99
CA GLU A 50 13.68 -4.30 -6.29
C GLU A 50 12.89 -3.42 -5.32
N LEU A 51 13.54 -2.37 -4.85
CA LEU A 51 12.98 -1.29 -4.08
C LEU A 51 12.97 -0.04 -4.97
N ALA A 52 11.80 0.50 -5.23
CA ALA A 52 11.59 1.72 -6.00
C ALA A 52 10.98 2.83 -5.13
N ASP A 53 11.19 4.08 -5.55
CA ASP A 53 10.49 5.24 -5.01
C ASP A 53 9.00 5.13 -5.34
N GLY A 54 8.13 5.28 -4.34
CA GLY A 54 6.70 5.02 -4.54
C GLY A 54 5.93 6.17 -5.22
N LEU A 55 6.55 7.33 -5.44
CA LEU A 55 5.96 8.45 -6.18
C LEU A 55 6.32 8.42 -7.66
N VAL A 56 7.59 8.16 -7.98
CA VAL A 56 8.11 8.20 -9.36
C VAL A 56 8.39 6.82 -9.97
N ASP A 57 8.26 5.74 -9.19
CA ASP A 57 8.60 4.36 -9.60
C ASP A 57 10.05 4.23 -10.14
N VAL A 58 10.97 5.03 -9.62
CA VAL A 58 12.40 4.95 -9.94
C VAL A 58 13.07 3.94 -9.02
N ALA A 59 13.79 2.97 -9.60
CA ALA A 59 14.54 1.97 -8.86
C ALA A 59 15.60 2.62 -7.96
N LEU A 60 15.48 2.46 -6.65
CA LEU A 60 16.43 2.98 -5.66
C LEU A 60 17.50 1.95 -5.33
N ALA A 61 17.08 0.70 -5.12
CA ALA A 61 17.97 -0.39 -4.80
C ALA A 61 17.42 -1.75 -5.29
N SER A 62 18.30 -2.72 -5.47
CA SER A 62 17.95 -4.08 -5.90
C SER A 62 18.84 -5.11 -5.26
N VAL A 63 18.36 -6.35 -5.20
CA VAL A 63 19.11 -7.51 -4.73
C VAL A 63 18.96 -8.64 -5.73
N ILE A 64 20.09 -9.26 -6.07
CA ILE A 64 20.14 -10.41 -6.96
C ILE A 64 20.91 -11.52 -6.25
N ALA A 65 20.31 -12.71 -6.17
CA ALA A 65 20.91 -13.91 -5.62
C ALA A 65 20.29 -15.17 -6.24
N GLU A 66 20.94 -16.32 -6.05
CA GLU A 66 20.41 -17.62 -6.50
C GLU A 66 19.12 -18.00 -5.77
N SER A 67 19.01 -17.65 -4.48
CA SER A 67 17.81 -17.83 -3.66
C SER A 67 17.79 -16.84 -2.49
N SER A 68 16.63 -16.69 -1.87
CA SER A 68 16.49 -15.91 -0.63
C SER A 68 17.28 -16.54 0.54
N ALA A 69 17.67 -17.81 0.45
CA ALA A 69 18.39 -18.55 1.49
C ALA A 69 19.92 -18.45 1.42
N VAL A 70 20.48 -17.88 0.34
CA VAL A 70 21.93 -17.74 0.18
C VAL A 70 22.49 -16.87 1.32
N GLU A 71 23.57 -17.31 1.96
CA GLU A 71 24.17 -16.65 3.12
C GLU A 71 24.80 -15.28 2.81
N SER A 72 25.14 -15.00 1.56
CA SER A 72 25.74 -13.76 1.12
C SER A 72 25.02 -13.23 -0.11
N LYS A 73 24.52 -11.99 -0.03
CA LYS A 73 23.82 -11.29 -1.11
C LYS A 73 24.47 -9.94 -1.35
N SER A 74 24.30 -9.40 -2.56
CA SER A 74 24.75 -8.04 -2.89
C SER A 74 23.53 -7.15 -3.04
N LEU A 75 23.44 -6.10 -2.22
CA LEU A 75 22.43 -5.06 -2.33
C LEU A 75 23.03 -3.93 -3.18
N ARG A 76 22.43 -3.62 -4.33
CA ARG A 76 22.91 -2.60 -5.26
C ARG A 76 21.98 -1.39 -5.22
N LEU A 77 22.51 -0.22 -4.92
CA LEU A 77 21.87 1.09 -5.05
C LEU A 77 22.14 1.65 -6.44
N HIS A 78 21.20 2.43 -6.98
CA HIS A 78 21.26 2.92 -8.37
C HIS A 78 21.51 4.42 -8.51
N ASP A 79 21.35 5.23 -7.46
CA ASP A 79 21.62 6.68 -7.49
C ASP A 79 22.09 7.20 -6.12
N PRO A 80 23.41 7.30 -5.86
CA PRO A 80 24.51 6.87 -6.73
C PRO A 80 24.67 5.34 -6.78
N ASP A 81 25.29 4.84 -7.85
CA ASP A 81 25.63 3.42 -8.03
C ASP A 81 26.56 2.96 -6.88
N HIS A 82 26.07 2.08 -6.00
CA HIS A 82 26.84 1.56 -4.87
C HIS A 82 26.43 0.12 -4.55
N SER A 83 27.35 -0.70 -4.05
CA SER A 83 27.07 -2.12 -3.77
C SER A 83 27.49 -2.51 -2.37
N VAL A 84 26.53 -3.03 -1.61
CA VAL A 84 26.68 -3.38 -0.20
C VAL A 84 26.57 -4.90 -0.04
N ALA A 85 27.60 -5.51 0.54
CA ALA A 85 27.56 -6.94 0.86
C ALA A 85 26.67 -7.19 2.10
N PHE A 86 25.62 -7.98 1.93
CA PHE A 86 24.71 -8.38 3.00
C PHE A 86 24.90 -9.86 3.32
N ARG A 87 25.50 -10.14 4.49
CA ARG A 87 26.00 -11.47 4.85
C ARG A 87 25.42 -11.98 6.15
N ARG A 88 25.02 -13.24 6.17
CA ARG A 88 24.69 -14.00 7.37
C ARG A 88 25.97 -14.28 8.16
N ARG A 89 25.93 -14.05 9.47
CA ARG A 89 27.05 -14.37 10.36
C ARG A 89 27.00 -15.85 10.74
N ALA A 90 27.81 -16.67 10.09
CA ALA A 90 28.06 -18.04 10.55
C ALA A 90 29.09 -18.05 11.71
N PRO A 91 29.05 -19.01 12.64
CA PRO A 91 27.96 -19.91 13.01
C PRO A 91 27.22 -19.35 14.24
N SER A 92 26.47 -18.26 14.09
CA SER A 92 25.68 -17.72 15.20
C SER A 92 24.37 -18.51 15.35
N LEU A 93 24.04 -18.93 16.58
CA LEU A 93 22.71 -19.44 16.92
C LEU A 93 21.61 -18.41 16.62
N TYR A 94 21.99 -17.13 16.68
CA TYR A 94 21.15 -16.00 16.33
C TYR A 94 21.24 -15.79 14.83
N HIS A 95 20.10 -15.66 14.15
CA HIS A 95 20.03 -15.41 12.71
C HIS A 95 20.44 -13.96 12.42
N ASP A 96 21.73 -13.67 12.65
CA ASP A 96 22.32 -12.35 12.58
C ASP A 96 22.81 -12.08 11.16
N TRP A 97 22.38 -10.98 10.57
CA TRP A 97 22.82 -10.53 9.25
C TRP A 97 23.52 -9.20 9.35
N ARG A 98 24.57 -8.99 8.56
CA ARG A 98 25.42 -7.80 8.63
C ARG A 98 25.66 -7.19 7.26
N PHE A 99 25.80 -5.88 7.27
CA PHE A 99 26.31 -5.11 6.15
C PHE A 99 27.22 -3.99 6.66
N VAL A 100 27.99 -3.39 5.77
CA VAL A 100 28.86 -2.25 6.07
C VAL A 100 28.39 -1.06 5.25
N TRP A 101 28.23 0.09 5.90
CA TRP A 101 27.87 1.36 5.27
C TRP A 101 28.66 2.49 5.92
N ASP A 102 29.29 3.38 5.15
CA ASP A 102 30.15 4.45 5.66
C ASP A 102 31.13 3.98 6.75
N GLU A 103 31.84 2.87 6.50
CA GLU A 103 32.82 2.23 7.41
C GLU A 103 32.23 1.67 8.73
N GLN A 104 30.92 1.74 8.90
CA GLN A 104 30.21 1.24 10.07
C GLN A 104 29.54 -0.09 9.77
N VAL A 105 29.55 -0.98 10.77
CA VAL A 105 28.94 -2.29 10.65
C VAL A 105 27.54 -2.24 11.23
N TYR A 106 26.55 -2.57 10.42
CA TYR A 106 25.16 -2.69 10.84
C TYR A 106 24.80 -4.17 10.97
N GLN A 107 23.97 -4.50 11.96
CA GLN A 107 23.56 -5.87 12.24
C GLN A 107 22.06 -5.94 12.46
N TRP A 108 21.38 -6.73 11.63
CA TRP A 108 20.04 -7.21 11.91
C TRP A 108 20.10 -8.42 12.81
N ARG A 109 19.37 -8.37 13.93
CA ARG A 109 19.15 -9.49 14.84
C ARG A 109 17.66 -9.79 14.90
N LYS A 110 17.31 -11.08 14.75
CA LYS A 110 15.95 -11.57 14.96
C LYS A 110 15.65 -11.64 16.46
N GLU A 111 14.62 -10.95 16.92
CA GLU A 111 14.11 -11.04 18.29
C GLU A 111 13.31 -12.34 18.46
N LEU A 112 13.74 -13.17 19.41
CA LEU A 112 13.08 -14.44 19.71
C LEU A 112 11.87 -14.18 20.61
N ARG A 113 10.66 -14.14 20.04
CA ARG A 113 9.41 -14.06 20.81
C ARG A 113 8.70 -15.41 20.75
N LEU A 114 8.34 -15.96 21.92
CA LEU A 114 7.81 -17.32 22.07
C LEU A 114 6.49 -17.60 21.31
N ALA A 115 5.73 -16.56 20.91
CA ALA A 115 4.39 -16.74 20.36
C ALA A 115 3.99 -15.77 19.23
N SER A 116 4.91 -14.95 18.71
CA SER A 116 4.61 -13.93 17.69
C SER A 116 5.45 -14.11 16.43
N ALA A 117 4.99 -13.51 15.33
CA ALA A 117 5.80 -13.36 14.13
C ALA A 117 7.16 -12.73 14.45
N ALA A 118 8.17 -13.03 13.65
CA ALA A 118 9.53 -12.57 13.91
C ALA A 118 9.58 -11.04 13.97
N ALA A 119 10.22 -10.50 15.01
CA ALA A 119 10.60 -9.10 15.06
C ALA A 119 12.11 -8.99 14.76
N TYR A 120 12.54 -7.87 14.22
CA TYR A 120 13.93 -7.64 13.86
C TYR A 120 14.40 -6.30 14.42
N THR A 121 15.63 -6.24 14.90
CA THR A 121 16.26 -5.00 15.35
C THR A 121 17.60 -4.87 14.64
N CYS A 122 17.80 -3.73 13.95
CA CYS A 122 19.05 -3.34 13.34
C CYS A 122 19.85 -2.48 14.32
N THR A 123 21.08 -2.87 14.62
CA THR A 123 22.00 -2.07 15.42
C THR A 123 23.23 -1.67 14.62
N ALA A 124 23.74 -0.46 14.87
CA ALA A 124 25.08 -0.06 14.46
C ALA A 124 26.08 -0.53 15.53
N ILE A 125 27.02 -1.38 15.13
CA ILE A 125 28.05 -1.93 16.00
C ILE A 125 29.18 -0.90 16.12
N ARG A 126 29.51 -0.51 17.35
CA ARG A 126 30.59 0.43 17.65
C ARG A 126 31.65 -0.27 18.49
N LYS A 127 32.93 0.05 18.26
CA LYS A 127 34.04 -0.62 18.95
C LYS A 127 34.17 -0.23 20.43
N SER A 128 33.83 1.01 20.78
CA SER A 128 34.06 1.59 22.11
C SER A 128 32.78 1.86 22.90
N ASP A 129 31.62 1.70 22.28
CA ASP A 129 30.32 2.10 22.84
C ASP A 129 29.31 0.95 22.65
N PRO A 130 28.26 0.88 23.47
CA PRO A 130 27.18 -0.07 23.25
C PRO A 130 26.58 0.09 21.84
N ASP A 131 26.18 -1.04 21.26
CA ASP A 131 25.47 -1.07 19.99
C ASP A 131 24.26 -0.13 20.02
N ILE A 132 24.11 0.68 18.98
CA ILE A 132 23.04 1.67 18.88
C ILE A 132 21.94 1.11 17.99
N ALA A 133 20.70 1.03 18.50
CA ALA A 133 19.56 0.63 17.68
C ALA A 133 19.27 1.69 16.61
N ILE A 134 19.24 1.28 15.36
CA ILE A 134 19.02 2.16 14.18
C ILE A 134 17.63 1.96 13.62
N ALA A 135 17.19 0.70 13.52
CA ALA A 135 15.87 0.37 13.03
C ALA A 135 15.25 -0.79 13.81
N THR A 136 13.94 -0.81 13.98
CA THR A 136 13.21 -1.97 14.49
C THR A 136 12.03 -2.29 13.61
N TYR A 137 11.75 -3.57 13.45
CA TYR A 137 10.58 -4.11 12.78
C TYR A 137 9.80 -4.94 13.76
N ARG A 138 8.51 -4.61 13.92
CA ARG A 138 7.59 -5.37 14.76
C ARG A 138 6.33 -5.71 13.98
N PRO A 139 5.97 -7.00 13.89
CA PRO A 139 4.73 -7.40 13.27
C PRO A 139 3.53 -6.99 14.13
N ALA A 140 2.44 -6.54 13.49
CA ALA A 140 1.20 -6.21 14.18
C ALA A 140 0.67 -7.38 15.02
N SER A 141 0.22 -7.07 16.25
CA SER A 141 -0.46 -8.03 17.12
C SER A 141 -1.91 -8.21 16.69
N ARG A 142 -2.44 -9.44 16.78
CA ARG A 142 -3.84 -9.81 16.47
C ARG A 142 -4.91 -9.11 17.35
N SER A 143 -4.50 -8.37 18.37
CA SER A 143 -5.38 -7.74 19.38
C SER A 143 -6.03 -6.41 18.95
N GLN A 144 -5.92 -6.00 17.69
CA GLN A 144 -6.64 -4.85 17.12
C GLN A 144 -7.67 -5.36 16.10
N PRO A 145 -8.93 -5.64 16.52
CA PRO A 145 -9.93 -6.24 15.64
C PRO A 145 -10.74 -5.12 14.96
N ALA A 146 -10.48 -4.84 13.67
CA ALA A 146 -11.47 -4.33 12.70
C ALA A 146 -10.88 -3.95 11.31
N LEU A 147 -9.57 -3.97 11.10
CA LEU A 147 -9.00 -3.99 9.75
C LEU A 147 -7.96 -5.09 9.65
N ILE A 148 -8.19 -6.04 8.75
CA ILE A 148 -7.15 -6.95 8.24
C ILE A 148 -6.16 -6.09 7.46
N ARG A 149 -5.32 -5.34 8.18
CA ARG A 149 -4.14 -4.68 7.67
C ARG A 149 -2.97 -5.40 8.30
N THR A 150 -2.15 -6.02 7.47
CA THR A 150 -0.81 -6.47 7.83
C THR A 150 0.07 -5.23 8.05
N SER A 151 -0.30 -4.37 9.00
CA SER A 151 0.42 -3.13 9.30
C SER A 151 1.69 -3.52 10.05
N LEU A 152 2.77 -3.65 9.30
CA LEU A 152 4.08 -3.89 9.89
C LEU A 152 4.71 -2.52 10.10
N LEU A 153 5.19 -2.26 11.32
CA LEU A 153 5.77 -0.97 11.68
C LEU A 153 7.29 -1.12 11.68
N THR A 154 7.95 -0.41 10.78
CA THR A 154 9.41 -0.25 10.80
C THR A 154 9.74 1.12 11.35
N GLU A 155 10.35 1.19 12.52
CA GLU A 155 10.79 2.43 13.18
C GLU A 155 12.27 2.66 12.86
N ILE A 156 12.62 3.75 12.16
CA ILE A 156 14.00 4.20 11.96
C ILE A 156 14.27 5.39 12.88
N TYR A 157 15.22 5.23 13.80
CA TYR A 157 15.57 6.23 14.80
C TYR A 157 16.50 7.30 14.20
N ASP A 158 15.93 8.35 13.58
CA ASP A 158 16.71 9.42 12.94
C ASP A 158 17.74 10.06 13.87
N TYR A 159 17.39 10.25 15.15
CA TYR A 159 18.35 10.76 16.14
C TYR A 159 19.59 9.87 16.25
N ASN A 160 19.41 8.55 16.24
CA ASN A 160 20.53 7.62 16.30
C ASN A 160 21.31 7.59 14.99
N VAL A 161 20.63 7.65 13.83
CA VAL A 161 21.28 7.78 12.52
C VAL A 161 22.10 9.07 12.42
N ALA A 162 21.56 10.19 12.88
CA ALA A 162 22.25 11.48 12.88
C ALA A 162 23.55 11.46 13.69
N ARG A 163 23.61 10.67 14.77
CA ARG A 163 24.80 10.48 15.60
C ARG A 163 25.87 9.59 14.99
N MET A 164 25.51 8.81 13.98
CA MET A 164 26.46 7.95 13.28
C MET A 164 27.28 8.72 12.22
N GLU A 165 27.03 10.02 12.00
CA GLU A 165 27.74 10.84 11.01
C GLU A 165 27.71 10.25 9.58
N THR A 166 26.66 9.48 9.26
CA THR A 166 26.45 8.90 7.92
C THR A 166 26.35 10.01 6.87
N ARG A 167 27.17 9.91 5.83
CA ARG A 167 27.26 10.89 4.73
C ARG A 167 26.04 10.83 3.84
N ASP A 168 25.64 9.61 3.48
CA ASP A 168 24.45 9.35 2.67
C ASP A 168 23.37 8.64 3.50
N ARG A 169 22.52 9.46 4.12
CA ARG A 169 21.41 8.97 4.95
C ARG A 169 20.31 8.29 4.12
N ARG A 170 20.10 8.74 2.88
CA ARG A 170 19.06 8.18 2.00
C ARG A 170 19.47 6.83 1.45
N GLY A 171 20.74 6.68 1.05
CA GLY A 171 21.29 5.38 0.70
C GLY A 171 21.22 4.39 1.86
N LEU A 172 21.57 4.82 3.09
CA LEU A 172 21.44 3.97 4.28
C LEU A 172 19.99 3.53 4.52
N GLU A 173 19.03 4.44 4.39
CA GLU A 173 17.60 4.14 4.52
C GLU A 173 17.15 3.09 3.49
N ALA A 174 17.52 3.25 2.21
CA ALA A 174 17.20 2.28 1.16
C ALA A 174 17.81 0.90 1.47
N VAL A 175 19.05 0.84 1.97
CA VAL A 175 19.71 -0.39 2.39
C VAL A 175 19.02 -1.04 3.58
N LEU A 176 18.62 -0.26 4.59
CA LEU A 176 17.89 -0.76 5.77
C LEU A 176 16.56 -1.39 5.34
N ILE A 177 15.81 -0.72 4.47
CA ILE A 177 14.52 -1.20 3.98
C ILE A 177 14.70 -2.46 3.13
N LEU A 178 15.58 -2.43 2.13
CA LEU A 178 15.80 -3.57 1.23
C LEU A 178 16.35 -4.79 1.98
N SER A 179 17.28 -4.59 2.92
CA SER A 179 17.82 -5.68 3.75
C SER A 179 16.76 -6.29 4.66
N LEU A 180 15.87 -5.48 5.26
CA LEU A 180 14.73 -5.97 6.03
C LEU A 180 13.78 -6.81 5.16
N MET A 181 13.38 -6.29 3.99
CA MET A 181 12.51 -7.03 3.07
C MET A 181 13.12 -8.36 2.62
N THR A 182 14.44 -8.38 2.40
CA THR A 182 15.19 -9.60 2.09
C THR A 182 15.12 -10.64 3.20
N LEU A 183 15.10 -10.21 4.47
CA LEU A 183 14.93 -11.11 5.62
C LEU A 183 13.50 -11.64 5.74
N LEU A 184 12.50 -10.79 5.48
CA LEU A 184 11.09 -11.20 5.49
C LEU A 184 10.79 -12.23 4.39
N ASP A 185 11.36 -12.04 3.20
CA ASP A 185 11.26 -13.03 2.12
C ASP A 185 11.90 -14.37 2.47
N LEU A 186 13.09 -14.34 3.08
CA LEU A 186 13.73 -15.55 3.59
C LEU A 186 12.83 -16.29 4.58
N GLU A 187 12.17 -15.57 5.50
CA GLU A 187 11.23 -16.20 6.43
C GLU A 187 10.02 -16.79 5.74
N ASN A 188 9.43 -16.05 4.80
CA ASN A 188 8.24 -16.47 4.08
C ASN A 188 8.54 -17.71 3.25
N ASP A 189 9.68 -17.75 2.56
CA ASP A 189 10.12 -18.91 1.78
C ASP A 189 10.40 -20.12 2.69
N THR A 190 11.01 -19.89 3.85
CA THR A 190 11.25 -20.95 4.84
C THR A 190 9.93 -21.55 5.35
N LYS A 191 8.91 -20.71 5.60
CA LYS A 191 7.57 -21.15 6.05
C LYS A 191 6.77 -21.81 4.93
N ALA A 192 6.91 -21.33 3.70
CA ALA A 192 6.22 -21.84 2.51
C ALA A 192 6.82 -23.16 2.00
N SER A 193 8.08 -23.45 2.33
CA SER A 193 8.67 -24.75 2.04
C SER A 193 7.76 -25.84 2.63
N PRO A 194 7.16 -26.72 1.79
CA PRO A 194 6.25 -27.72 2.28
C PRO A 194 7.02 -28.53 3.30
N LYS A 195 6.60 -28.49 4.58
CA LYS A 195 7.20 -29.27 5.67
C LYS A 195 7.44 -30.65 5.11
N ARG A 196 8.70 -30.93 4.79
CA ARG A 196 9.16 -32.09 4.02
C ARG A 196 8.35 -33.27 4.51
N GLN A 197 7.34 -33.64 3.74
CA GLN A 197 6.40 -34.68 4.08
C GLN A 197 7.29 -35.85 4.45
N LYS A 198 7.29 -36.27 5.73
CA LYS A 198 8.15 -37.33 6.25
C LYS A 198 8.10 -38.42 5.20
N ARG A 199 9.17 -38.54 4.39
CA ARG A 199 9.27 -39.66 3.47
C ARG A 199 9.14 -40.86 4.40
N PRO A 200 8.16 -41.76 4.21
CA PRO A 200 8.16 -43.01 4.94
C PRO A 200 9.55 -43.60 4.72
N SER A 201 10.28 -43.79 5.81
CA SER A 201 11.61 -44.37 5.80
C SER A 201 11.51 -45.69 5.06
N LEU A 202 11.98 -45.71 3.81
CA LEU A 202 12.24 -46.97 3.13
C LEU A 202 13.24 -47.74 4.02
N PRO A 203 13.00 -49.03 4.27
CA PRO A 203 13.88 -49.83 5.10
C PRO A 203 15.32 -49.80 4.55
N PRO A 204 16.34 -49.88 5.43
CA PRO A 204 17.73 -49.83 5.01
C PRO A 204 18.02 -50.99 4.05
N GLN A 205 18.38 -50.67 2.80
CA GLN A 205 18.99 -51.66 1.92
C GLN A 205 20.42 -51.94 2.42
N PRO A 206 20.83 -53.23 2.49
CA PRO A 206 22.20 -53.59 2.84
C PRO A 206 23.15 -53.11 1.74
N VAL A 207 24.14 -52.32 2.15
CA VAL A 207 25.28 -51.92 1.32
C VAL A 207 26.21 -53.12 1.14
N ASN A 208 26.31 -53.63 -0.08
CA ASN A 208 27.43 -54.48 -0.47
C ASN A 208 28.66 -53.59 -0.62
N ALA A 209 29.67 -53.90 0.19
CA ALA A 209 30.99 -53.33 0.12
C ALA A 209 31.68 -53.82 -1.15
N GLU A 210 32.16 -52.89 -1.98
CA GLU A 210 33.28 -53.20 -2.87
C GLU A 210 34.26 -52.03 -2.89
N LEU A 211 35.49 -52.40 -2.54
CA LEU A 211 36.67 -51.56 -2.45
C LEU A 211 37.04 -51.04 -3.84
N THR A 212 37.53 -49.81 -3.92
CA THR A 212 38.80 -49.53 -4.61
C THR A 212 39.29 -48.12 -4.26
N SER A 213 40.45 -48.11 -3.61
CA SER A 213 41.42 -47.02 -3.52
C SER A 213 41.73 -46.41 -4.89
N THR A 214 42.17 -45.13 -4.95
CA THR A 214 43.39 -44.68 -5.67
C THR A 214 43.50 -43.14 -5.71
N THR A 215 44.43 -42.63 -4.88
CA THR A 215 45.38 -41.51 -5.05
C THR A 215 44.97 -40.12 -5.61
N SER A 216 45.23 -39.10 -4.78
CA SER A 216 45.62 -37.73 -5.18
C SER A 216 47.04 -37.69 -5.80
N PRO A 217 47.38 -36.65 -6.59
CA PRO A 217 48.26 -35.58 -6.08
C PRO A 217 47.85 -34.17 -6.59
N LEU A 218 47.87 -33.11 -5.78
CA LEU A 218 49.00 -32.19 -5.47
C LEU A 218 49.69 -31.58 -6.69
N SER A 219 49.39 -30.31 -6.99
CA SER A 219 50.25 -29.38 -7.74
C SER A 219 49.83 -27.92 -7.48
N SER A 220 50.76 -27.13 -6.94
CA SER A 220 50.82 -25.66 -6.95
C SER A 220 51.95 -25.25 -7.91
N PRO A 221 52.39 -23.98 -7.99
CA PRO A 221 51.72 -22.70 -8.29
C PRO A 221 52.42 -21.98 -9.50
N LEU A 222 51.85 -20.91 -10.10
CA LEU A 222 52.66 -19.73 -10.51
C LEU A 222 51.85 -18.54 -11.08
N SER A 223 52.28 -17.36 -10.65
CA SER A 223 52.10 -16.00 -11.17
C SER A 223 51.91 -15.81 -12.68
N THR A 224 51.00 -14.90 -13.04
CA THR A 224 51.07 -14.05 -14.24
C THR A 224 50.35 -12.73 -13.89
N ARG A 225 51.07 -11.70 -13.47
CA ARG A 225 51.61 -10.58 -14.27
C ARG A 225 50.49 -9.74 -14.92
N MET A 226 50.14 -8.65 -14.23
CA MET A 226 49.38 -7.53 -14.80
C MET A 226 50.24 -6.74 -15.80
N PRO A 227 49.63 -6.13 -16.82
CA PRO A 227 50.17 -4.93 -17.45
C PRO A 227 49.37 -3.68 -17.06
N ASP A 228 50.15 -2.63 -16.77
CA ASP A 228 49.76 -1.22 -16.69
C ASP A 228 48.98 -0.77 -17.93
N ASN A 229 47.96 0.06 -17.74
CA ASN A 229 47.30 0.77 -18.85
C ASN A 229 47.23 2.28 -18.53
N PRO A 230 47.79 3.16 -19.38
CA PRO A 230 47.87 4.59 -19.11
C PRO A 230 46.61 5.38 -19.57
N ILE A 231 46.12 6.19 -18.63
CA ILE A 231 45.64 7.59 -18.74
C ILE A 231 45.34 8.14 -20.16
N LEU A 232 44.09 8.53 -20.38
CA LEU A 232 43.65 9.49 -21.43
C LEU A 232 42.88 10.66 -20.79
N PRO A 233 43.12 11.92 -21.20
CA PRO A 233 42.34 13.09 -20.76
C PRO A 233 41.13 13.39 -21.67
N PRO A 234 40.12 14.17 -21.19
CA PRO A 234 38.92 14.52 -21.94
C PRO A 234 39.07 15.81 -22.77
N PRO A 235 38.36 15.96 -23.90
CA PRO A 235 38.18 17.26 -24.53
C PRO A 235 36.91 17.96 -24.07
N SER A 236 37.09 19.22 -23.67
CA SER A 236 36.05 20.23 -23.49
C SER A 236 35.30 20.50 -24.81
N ARG A 237 33.98 20.73 -24.73
CA ARG A 237 33.30 21.51 -25.78
C ARG A 237 32.20 22.40 -25.21
N VAL A 238 32.51 23.68 -25.29
CA VAL A 238 31.64 24.86 -25.20
C VAL A 238 30.61 24.79 -26.32
N HIS A 239 29.34 25.13 -26.08
CA HIS A 239 28.55 26.02 -26.95
C HIS A 239 27.32 26.55 -26.20
N SER A 240 27.33 27.87 -26.06
CA SER A 240 26.22 28.74 -25.67
C SER A 240 25.51 29.19 -26.95
N VAL A 241 24.17 29.10 -27.02
CA VAL A 241 23.36 29.97 -27.89
C VAL A 241 22.02 30.25 -27.22
N ALA A 242 21.72 31.53 -27.11
CA ALA A 242 20.53 32.13 -26.56
C ALA A 242 19.35 32.15 -27.55
N GLY A 243 18.14 32.23 -26.97
CA GLY A 243 17.06 33.11 -27.43
C GLY A 243 16.16 32.63 -28.57
N ALA A 244 14.87 32.47 -28.26
CA ALA A 244 13.77 33.10 -29.02
C ALA A 244 12.40 32.83 -28.35
N THR A 245 11.66 33.90 -28.15
CA THR A 245 10.28 34.03 -27.65
C THR A 245 9.23 33.74 -28.76
N PRO A 246 7.92 33.65 -28.42
CA PRO A 246 6.89 32.90 -29.16
C PRO A 246 6.10 33.76 -30.17
N PRO A 247 5.19 33.13 -30.95
CA PRO A 247 3.91 33.80 -31.17
C PRO A 247 2.65 32.91 -31.31
N ALA A 248 1.56 33.53 -30.85
CA ALA A 248 0.24 33.68 -31.50
C ALA A 248 -0.79 32.52 -31.58
N THR A 249 -1.90 32.81 -30.89
CA THR A 249 -3.26 32.28 -30.98
C THR A 249 -3.96 32.57 -32.32
N PRO A 250 -4.94 31.74 -32.73
CA PRO A 250 -6.05 32.19 -33.59
C PRO A 250 -7.46 31.89 -33.03
N PRO A 251 -8.54 32.43 -33.64
CA PRO A 251 -9.75 32.83 -32.94
C PRO A 251 -10.97 31.90 -33.08
N ARG A 252 -11.88 32.16 -32.12
CA ARG A 252 -13.33 31.91 -32.00
C ARG A 252 -14.15 31.84 -33.30
N THR A 253 -15.02 30.83 -33.40
CA THR A 253 -16.25 30.87 -34.22
C THR A 253 -17.45 30.26 -33.48
N ARG A 254 -18.59 30.94 -33.61
CA ARG A 254 -19.92 30.65 -33.05
C ARG A 254 -20.92 30.55 -34.20
N PRO A 255 -21.86 29.59 -34.19
CA PRO A 255 -23.24 29.88 -34.61
C PRO A 255 -24.26 29.23 -33.64
N SER A 256 -25.27 29.93 -33.10
CA SER A 256 -26.58 30.32 -33.69
C SER A 256 -27.61 29.17 -33.74
N MET A 257 -28.73 29.39 -33.03
CA MET A 257 -29.94 28.56 -32.80
C MET A 257 -30.81 28.38 -34.08
N PRO A 258 -32.10 27.92 -34.08
CA PRO A 258 -32.99 27.30 -33.05
C PRO A 258 -33.79 26.06 -33.58
N ASN A 259 -34.68 25.43 -32.77
CA ASN A 259 -36.14 25.38 -33.03
C ASN A 259 -36.90 24.41 -32.07
N LEU A 260 -38.17 24.77 -31.83
CA LEU A 260 -39.22 24.18 -31.01
C LEU A 260 -39.63 22.73 -31.35
N GLN A 261 -40.08 21.96 -30.34
CA GLN A 261 -41.44 21.35 -30.26
C GLN A 261 -41.59 20.39 -29.05
N SER A 262 -42.64 20.61 -28.25
CA SER A 262 -43.31 19.62 -27.36
C SER A 262 -44.57 19.08 -28.10
N PRO A 263 -45.49 18.23 -27.56
CA PRO A 263 -45.50 17.33 -26.38
C PRO A 263 -46.12 15.91 -26.68
N ARG A 264 -46.14 14.97 -25.69
CA ARG A 264 -47.33 14.17 -25.23
C ARG A 264 -46.97 12.84 -24.50
N THR A 265 -47.79 12.56 -23.49
CA THR A 265 -47.91 11.42 -22.54
C THR A 265 -48.67 10.22 -23.16
N PRO A 266 -49.19 9.20 -22.41
CA PRO A 266 -48.72 8.31 -21.32
C PRO A 266 -48.93 6.79 -21.64
N ARG A 267 -48.45 5.84 -20.80
CA ARG A 267 -49.18 4.61 -20.33
C ARG A 267 -48.30 3.56 -19.60
N THR A 268 -48.75 3.18 -18.40
CA THR A 268 -48.60 1.86 -17.73
C THR A 268 -49.65 0.87 -18.31
N PRO A 269 -49.63 -0.49 -18.15
CA PRO A 269 -49.35 -1.25 -16.90
C PRO A 269 -48.74 -2.68 -17.03
N ARG A 270 -48.47 -3.31 -15.86
CA ARG A 270 -49.08 -4.57 -15.34
C ARG A 270 -48.09 -5.60 -14.76
N THR A 271 -48.33 -5.92 -13.49
CA THR A 271 -47.64 -6.84 -12.57
C THR A 271 -48.07 -8.31 -12.74
N PRO A 272 -47.20 -9.29 -12.49
CA PRO A 272 -47.59 -10.61 -11.98
C PRO A 272 -47.03 -10.93 -10.57
N ALA A 273 -47.64 -11.95 -9.98
CA ALA A 273 -47.79 -12.23 -8.56
C ALA A 273 -46.56 -12.72 -7.79
N ARG A 274 -46.70 -12.60 -6.47
CA ARG A 274 -45.74 -12.67 -5.37
C ARG A 274 -45.52 -14.11 -4.87
N ALA A 275 -44.26 -14.52 -4.78
CA ALA A 275 -43.80 -15.70 -4.03
C ALA A 275 -43.26 -15.27 -2.64
N PRO A 276 -43.33 -16.13 -1.60
CA PRO A 276 -42.97 -15.78 -0.23
C PRO A 276 -41.45 -15.58 -0.03
N ALA A 277 -41.11 -14.58 0.80
CA ALA A 277 -39.76 -14.06 1.01
C ALA A 277 -38.84 -15.04 1.74
N ALA A 278 -37.71 -15.34 1.10
CA ALA A 278 -36.55 -15.98 1.73
C ALA A 278 -35.79 -14.96 2.61
N PRO A 279 -35.06 -15.43 3.65
CA PRO A 279 -34.24 -14.58 4.49
C PRO A 279 -33.18 -13.81 3.67
N ILE A 280 -33.03 -12.53 3.97
CA ILE A 280 -32.14 -11.56 3.33
C ILE A 280 -30.71 -12.12 3.34
N SER A 281 -30.25 -12.55 2.17
CA SER A 281 -28.83 -12.86 1.95
C SER A 281 -28.06 -11.55 1.81
N PRO A 282 -26.82 -11.46 2.31
CA PRO A 282 -25.96 -10.31 2.04
C PRO A 282 -25.81 -10.11 0.52
N PRO A 283 -25.74 -8.86 0.04
CA PRO A 283 -25.75 -8.57 -1.39
C PRO A 283 -24.61 -9.32 -2.10
N PRO A 284 -24.84 -9.81 -3.33
CA PRO A 284 -23.75 -10.34 -4.15
C PRO A 284 -22.69 -9.26 -4.28
N ARG A 285 -21.41 -9.66 -4.17
CA ARG A 285 -20.24 -8.79 -4.31
C ARG A 285 -20.28 -8.07 -5.66
N SER A 286 -20.94 -6.91 -5.73
CA SER A 286 -20.98 -6.08 -6.91
C SER A 286 -19.60 -5.45 -7.11
N ALA A 287 -19.17 -5.47 -8.36
CA ALA A 287 -17.92 -4.91 -8.84
C ALA A 287 -17.64 -3.50 -8.28
N HIS A 288 -16.42 -3.30 -7.79
CA HIS A 288 -15.72 -2.02 -7.60
C HIS A 288 -16.57 -0.83 -7.10
N ALA A 289 -17.20 -0.96 -5.92
CA ALA A 289 -17.72 0.20 -5.19
C ALA A 289 -16.55 1.05 -4.68
N GLU A 290 -16.40 2.29 -5.15
CA GLU A 290 -15.40 3.20 -4.62
C GLU A 290 -15.93 3.88 -3.36
N LYS A 291 -15.14 3.88 -2.28
CA LYS A 291 -15.56 4.41 -0.98
C LYS A 291 -14.82 5.72 -0.71
N VAL A 292 -15.58 6.79 -0.42
CA VAL A 292 -15.04 8.10 -0.07
C VAL A 292 -15.37 8.40 1.38
N LEU A 293 -14.35 8.45 2.24
CA LEU A 293 -14.49 8.78 3.65
C LEU A 293 -14.49 10.30 3.85
N ILE A 294 -15.63 10.85 4.29
CA ILE A 294 -15.83 12.27 4.56
C ILE A 294 -15.33 12.60 5.97
N GLY A 295 -14.32 13.45 6.01
CA GLY A 295 -13.69 13.94 7.23
C GLY A 295 -13.86 15.45 7.44
N THR A 296 -13.01 16.01 8.28
CA THR A 296 -12.88 17.45 8.58
C THR A 296 -12.45 18.37 7.43
N GLN A 297 -11.98 17.88 6.26
CA GLN A 297 -11.58 18.76 5.14
C GLN A 297 -12.74 19.58 4.56
N ASN A 298 -12.49 20.60 3.73
CA ASN A 298 -13.57 21.39 3.13
C ASN A 298 -14.52 20.50 2.28
N ALA A 299 -15.83 20.75 2.38
CA ALA A 299 -16.85 20.04 1.61
C ALA A 299 -16.61 20.14 0.10
N THR A 300 -16.15 21.31 -0.38
CA THR A 300 -15.89 21.55 -1.81
C THR A 300 -14.85 20.59 -2.39
N THR A 301 -13.79 20.26 -1.63
CA THR A 301 -12.75 19.31 -2.06
C THR A 301 -13.32 17.91 -2.28
N TYR A 302 -14.22 17.47 -1.39
CA TYR A 302 -14.90 16.18 -1.56
C TYR A 302 -15.85 16.20 -2.75
N VAL A 303 -16.58 17.30 -2.96
CA VAL A 303 -17.47 17.47 -4.12
C VAL A 303 -16.67 17.34 -5.42
N GLU A 304 -15.55 18.04 -5.55
CA GLU A 304 -14.68 17.97 -6.74
C GLU A 304 -14.15 16.56 -6.98
N HIS A 305 -13.71 15.87 -5.93
CA HIS A 305 -13.24 14.49 -6.01
C HIS A 305 -14.34 13.53 -6.50
N VAL A 306 -15.55 13.62 -5.91
CA VAL A 306 -16.70 12.81 -6.32
C VAL A 306 -17.09 13.08 -7.76
N ILE A 307 -17.07 14.35 -8.20
CA ILE A 307 -17.32 14.70 -9.61
C ILE A 307 -16.24 14.12 -10.53
N SER A 308 -14.97 14.14 -10.14
CA SER A 308 -13.88 13.55 -10.91
C SER A 308 -14.07 12.05 -11.09
N LEU A 309 -14.47 11.35 -10.03
CA LEU A 309 -14.77 9.92 -10.09
C LEU A 309 -15.96 9.62 -11.00
N LEU A 310 -17.06 10.39 -10.89
CA LEU A 310 -18.25 10.24 -11.73
C LEU A 310 -17.99 10.55 -13.21
N ARG A 311 -17.00 11.39 -13.53
CA ARG A 311 -16.62 11.70 -14.92
C ARG A 311 -15.74 10.64 -15.55
N ASN A 312 -15.00 9.87 -14.76
CA ASN A 312 -14.10 8.86 -15.29
C ASN A 312 -14.92 7.72 -15.91
N ARG A 313 -14.87 7.58 -17.24
CA ARG A 313 -15.69 6.64 -18.01
C ARG A 313 -15.37 5.17 -17.74
N SER A 314 -14.18 4.89 -17.20
CA SER A 314 -13.78 3.56 -16.72
C SER A 314 -13.93 3.43 -15.20
N GLY A 315 -14.52 4.43 -14.55
CA GLY A 315 -14.65 4.53 -13.12
C GLY A 315 -15.70 3.58 -12.53
N PRO A 316 -15.80 3.57 -11.19
CA PRO A 316 -16.78 2.78 -10.46
C PRO A 316 -18.21 3.20 -10.84
N ALA A 317 -19.10 2.23 -11.05
CA ALA A 317 -20.52 2.52 -11.37
C ALA A 317 -21.26 3.21 -10.22
N HIS A 318 -20.76 3.07 -8.99
CA HIS A 318 -21.32 3.68 -7.79
C HIS A 318 -20.23 4.06 -6.79
N ILE A 319 -20.47 5.17 -6.08
CA ILE A 319 -19.59 5.77 -5.08
C ILE A 319 -20.32 5.76 -3.74
N VAL A 320 -19.66 5.29 -2.68
CA VAL A 320 -20.20 5.24 -1.32
C VAL A 320 -19.52 6.30 -0.47
N LEU A 321 -20.28 7.31 -0.04
CA LEU A 321 -19.82 8.33 0.90
C LEU A 321 -20.05 7.85 2.33
N LEU A 322 -18.98 7.79 3.12
CA LEU A 322 -18.98 7.33 4.51
C LEU A 322 -18.62 8.48 5.45
N SER A 323 -19.28 8.57 6.61
CA SER A 323 -18.87 9.51 7.66
C SER A 323 -17.73 8.93 8.50
N GLU A 324 -16.65 9.70 8.70
CA GLU A 324 -15.56 9.32 9.63
C GLU A 324 -16.00 9.34 11.11
N SER A 325 -16.94 10.23 11.44
CA SER A 325 -17.55 10.32 12.78
C SER A 325 -19.01 10.72 12.70
N ARG A 326 -19.76 10.46 13.77
CA ARG A 326 -21.17 10.83 13.92
C ARG A 326 -21.44 12.32 13.66
N ASP A 327 -20.53 13.18 14.10
CA ASP A 327 -20.65 14.64 13.99
C ASP A 327 -20.54 15.12 12.53
N LEU A 328 -19.99 14.29 11.65
CA LEU A 328 -19.81 14.60 10.23
C LEU A 328 -20.97 14.11 9.35
N ALA A 329 -21.99 13.44 9.90
CA ALA A 329 -23.12 12.94 9.14
C ALA A 329 -23.82 14.03 8.31
N ALA A 330 -24.06 15.21 8.90
CA ALA A 330 -24.66 16.34 8.18
C ALA A 330 -23.81 16.80 7.00
N LYS A 331 -22.48 16.74 7.15
CA LYS A 331 -21.53 17.09 6.10
C LYS A 331 -21.54 16.09 4.94
N VAL A 332 -21.67 14.79 5.23
CA VAL A 332 -21.82 13.75 4.19
C VAL A 332 -23.04 14.05 3.32
N VAL A 333 -24.16 14.41 3.93
CA VAL A 333 -25.39 14.77 3.21
C VAL A 333 -25.17 16.03 2.36
N SER A 334 -24.52 17.06 2.91
CA SER A 334 -24.19 18.29 2.17
C SER A 334 -23.32 18.01 0.95
N VAL A 335 -22.23 17.25 1.12
CA VAL A 335 -21.32 16.86 0.04
C VAL A 335 -22.07 16.06 -1.02
N ALA A 336 -22.92 15.11 -0.62
CA ALA A 336 -23.71 14.31 -1.57
C ALA A 336 -24.66 15.20 -2.40
N ALA A 337 -25.35 16.13 -1.76
CA ALA A 337 -26.29 17.04 -2.40
C ALA A 337 -25.58 17.99 -3.39
N GLU A 338 -24.47 18.60 -2.96
CA GLU A 338 -23.67 19.50 -3.79
C GLU A 338 -23.01 18.77 -4.96
N ALA A 339 -22.48 17.56 -4.74
CA ALA A 339 -21.94 16.73 -5.82
C ALA A 339 -23.01 16.33 -6.83
N LYS A 340 -24.21 15.97 -6.37
CA LYS A 340 -25.33 15.68 -7.28
C LYS A 340 -25.75 16.90 -8.09
N ASP A 341 -25.87 18.06 -7.46
CA ASP A 341 -26.19 19.32 -8.15
C ASP A 341 -25.11 19.71 -9.16
N ALA A 342 -23.83 19.66 -8.78
CA ALA A 342 -22.70 19.93 -9.66
C ALA A 342 -22.65 18.95 -10.85
N TYR A 343 -22.95 17.67 -10.64
CA TYR A 343 -23.05 16.69 -11.71
C TYR A 343 -24.20 17.03 -12.67
N MET A 344 -25.38 17.36 -12.14
CA MET A 344 -26.55 17.71 -12.96
C MET A 344 -26.39 19.03 -13.74
N LYS A 345 -25.48 19.91 -13.32
CA LYS A 345 -25.11 21.13 -14.05
C LYS A 345 -24.14 20.89 -15.21
N LEU A 346 -23.56 19.70 -15.34
CA LEU A 346 -22.65 19.39 -16.45
C LEU A 346 -23.40 19.36 -17.79
N PRO A 347 -22.71 19.70 -18.90
CA PRO A 347 -23.25 19.54 -20.24
C PRO A 347 -23.76 18.12 -20.44
N GLN A 348 -24.89 17.96 -21.15
CA GLN A 348 -25.52 16.66 -21.36
C GLN A 348 -24.57 15.66 -22.02
N GLU A 349 -23.65 16.12 -22.88
CA GLU A 349 -22.63 15.29 -23.53
C GLU A 349 -21.61 14.69 -22.53
N SER A 350 -21.40 15.36 -21.40
CA SER A 350 -20.50 14.90 -20.33
C SER A 350 -21.20 13.99 -19.31
N ARG A 351 -22.53 13.96 -19.31
CA ARG A 351 -23.33 13.07 -18.45
C ARG A 351 -23.79 11.87 -19.26
N GLN A 352 -23.39 10.68 -18.83
CA GLN A 352 -23.85 9.46 -19.51
C GLN A 352 -25.26 9.09 -19.08
N ASN A 353 -25.57 9.23 -17.79
CA ASN A 353 -26.84 8.84 -17.18
C ASN A 353 -27.27 9.82 -16.08
N ASP A 354 -28.53 9.69 -15.64
CA ASP A 354 -29.03 10.30 -14.41
C ASP A 354 -28.26 9.80 -13.18
N LEU A 355 -28.12 10.66 -12.17
CA LEU A 355 -27.47 10.30 -10.91
C LEU A 355 -28.51 9.95 -9.84
N PHE A 356 -28.54 8.68 -9.46
CA PHE A 356 -29.34 8.14 -8.37
C PHE A 356 -28.61 8.32 -7.04
N GLN A 357 -29.37 8.56 -5.97
CA GLN A 357 -28.84 8.75 -4.62
C GLN A 357 -29.65 7.88 -3.66
N TYR A 358 -28.94 7.07 -2.86
CA TYR A 358 -29.50 6.20 -1.84
C TYR A 358 -28.89 6.56 -0.49
N VAL A 359 -29.72 6.64 0.55
CA VAL A 359 -29.26 6.91 1.92
C VAL A 359 -29.48 5.65 2.74
N LEU A 360 -28.38 5.10 3.26
CA LEU A 360 -28.37 3.90 4.07
C LEU A 360 -28.01 4.30 5.51
N LEU A 361 -28.90 3.95 6.42
CA LEU A 361 -28.68 4.11 7.85
C LEU A 361 -28.18 2.76 8.38
N GLY A 362 -27.01 2.75 9.01
CA GLY A 362 -26.50 1.56 9.68
C GLY A 362 -27.52 1.09 10.71
N LYS A 363 -27.84 -0.20 10.70
CA LYS A 363 -28.60 -0.81 11.80
C LYS A 363 -27.66 -0.86 12.99
N SER A 364 -27.74 0.13 13.89
CA SER A 364 -27.17 -0.03 15.22
C SER A 364 -27.92 -1.20 15.86
N GLU A 365 -27.24 -2.33 16.06
CA GLU A 365 -27.77 -3.48 16.79
C GLU A 365 -27.87 -3.09 18.28
N VAL A 366 -28.72 -2.12 18.59
CA VAL A 366 -29.11 -1.85 19.96
C VAL A 366 -30.05 -2.98 20.35
N SER A 367 -29.46 -4.07 20.81
CA SER A 367 -30.13 -5.12 21.56
C SER A 367 -30.66 -4.48 22.85
N GLY A 368 -31.87 -3.94 22.78
CA GLY A 368 -32.47 -3.15 23.84
C GLY A 368 -33.98 -3.22 23.73
N ASP A 369 -34.56 -3.98 24.65
CA ASP A 369 -35.98 -4.24 24.84
C ASP A 369 -36.85 -2.98 24.73
N GLY A 370 -38.03 -3.16 24.13
CA GLY A 370 -38.87 -2.11 23.60
C GLY A 370 -39.42 -1.18 24.68
N SER A 371 -38.96 0.07 24.69
CA SER A 371 -39.73 1.17 25.28
C SER A 371 -39.96 2.26 24.23
N ARG A 372 -41.03 2.07 23.45
CA ARG A 372 -41.56 3.08 22.52
C ARG A 372 -42.12 4.27 23.30
N ARG A 373 -41.25 5.14 23.81
CA ARG A 373 -41.67 6.49 24.24
C ARG A 373 -41.87 7.34 22.99
N ARG A 374 -43.14 7.53 22.64
CA ARG A 374 -43.58 8.54 21.66
C ARG A 374 -43.25 9.94 22.21
N SER A 375 -42.10 10.50 21.86
CA SER A 375 -41.85 11.93 22.07
C SER A 375 -42.50 12.72 20.93
N ASN A 376 -43.73 13.17 21.16
CA ASN A 376 -44.32 14.29 20.43
C ASN A 376 -43.66 15.57 20.99
N GLY A 377 -42.65 16.09 20.30
CA GLY A 377 -42.02 17.35 20.68
C GLY A 377 -41.10 17.85 19.58
N TYR A 378 -41.58 18.83 18.81
CA TYR A 378 -40.72 19.69 18.00
C TYR A 378 -39.72 20.38 18.95
N GLY A 379 -38.46 19.94 18.94
CA GLY A 379 -37.42 20.44 19.84
C GLY A 379 -36.49 19.38 20.45
N ALA A 380 -36.62 18.11 20.08
CA ALA A 380 -35.57 17.13 20.42
C ALA A 380 -34.30 17.47 19.64
N ASP A 381 -33.20 17.72 20.34
CA ASP A 381 -31.87 17.90 19.76
C ASP A 381 -31.61 16.74 18.80
N TYR A 382 -31.46 17.06 17.50
CA TYR A 382 -31.22 16.05 16.48
C TYR A 382 -29.90 15.35 16.79
N VAL A 383 -29.98 14.04 17.08
CA VAL A 383 -28.79 13.23 17.27
C VAL A 383 -28.56 12.44 15.97
N PRO A 384 -27.49 12.71 15.22
CA PRO A 384 -27.24 12.04 13.95
C PRO A 384 -27.11 10.51 14.14
N PRO A 385 -27.38 9.69 13.11
CA PRO A 385 -27.11 8.26 13.18
C PRO A 385 -25.60 7.99 13.37
N GLU A 386 -25.25 6.90 14.06
CA GLU A 386 -23.85 6.51 14.30
C GLU A 386 -23.10 6.18 13.00
N GLU A 387 -23.81 5.60 12.05
CA GLU A 387 -23.28 5.27 10.74
C GLU A 387 -24.26 5.74 9.66
N LEU A 388 -23.86 6.77 8.91
CA LEU A 388 -24.57 7.25 7.73
C LEU A 388 -23.75 6.91 6.50
N GLN A 389 -24.37 6.25 5.54
CA GLN A 389 -23.79 6.02 4.22
C GLN A 389 -24.68 6.63 3.14
N VAL A 390 -24.09 7.35 2.20
CA VAL A 390 -24.80 7.89 1.03
C VAL A 390 -24.18 7.30 -0.23
N VAL A 391 -24.96 6.55 -1.00
CA VAL A 391 -24.53 5.93 -2.25
C VAL A 391 -24.98 6.81 -3.40
N LEU A 392 -24.04 7.23 -4.25
CA LEU A 392 -24.29 7.91 -5.52
C LEU A 392 -24.02 6.93 -6.67
N SER A 393 -24.96 6.75 -7.58
CA SER A 393 -24.85 5.77 -8.66
C SER A 393 -25.37 6.34 -9.97
N THR A 394 -24.65 6.08 -11.07
CA THR A 394 -25.14 6.40 -12.42
C THR A 394 -26.09 5.35 -12.97
N GLU A 395 -26.20 4.20 -12.29
CA GLU A 395 -27.12 3.11 -12.62
C GLU A 395 -28.15 2.95 -11.50
N ARG A 396 -29.37 2.60 -11.88
CA ARG A 396 -30.45 2.38 -10.92
C ARG A 396 -30.17 1.09 -10.13
N MET A 397 -30.20 1.17 -8.80
CA MET A 397 -29.97 0.06 -7.88
C MET A 397 -31.29 -0.36 -7.20
N PRO A 398 -32.09 -1.27 -7.81
CA PRO A 398 -33.39 -1.67 -7.28
C PRO A 398 -33.30 -2.32 -5.89
N ASP A 399 -32.18 -2.97 -5.57
CA ASP A 399 -31.96 -3.62 -4.27
C ASP A 399 -31.87 -2.62 -3.10
N LEU A 400 -31.55 -1.36 -3.40
CA LEU A 400 -31.49 -0.27 -2.42
C LEU A 400 -32.76 0.59 -2.41
N GLU A 401 -33.71 0.32 -3.31
CA GLU A 401 -34.99 1.04 -3.32
C GLU A 401 -35.85 0.60 -2.14
N VAL A 402 -36.39 1.58 -1.42
CA VAL A 402 -37.38 1.29 -0.38
C VAL A 402 -38.58 0.63 -1.06
N PRO A 403 -38.93 -0.61 -0.72
CA PRO A 403 -40.08 -1.26 -1.33
C PRO A 403 -41.31 -0.38 -1.07
N PRO A 404 -42.19 -0.19 -2.07
CA PRO A 404 -43.38 0.62 -1.89
C PRO A 404 -44.10 0.10 -0.66
N ALA A 405 -44.37 1.00 0.30
CA ALA A 405 -45.08 0.64 1.53
C ALA A 405 -46.30 -0.17 1.11
N SER A 406 -46.31 -1.46 1.42
CA SER A 406 -47.43 -2.32 1.08
C SER A 406 -48.65 -1.65 1.70
N SER A 407 -49.55 -1.14 0.85
CA SER A 407 -50.78 -0.50 1.29
C SER A 407 -51.53 -1.51 2.16
N ALA A 408 -51.39 -1.35 3.46
CA ALA A 408 -52.02 -2.14 4.50
C ALA A 408 -53.42 -1.61 4.75
#